data_AF-A0A8T1NCP4-F1
#
_entry.id   AF-A0A8T1NCP4-F1
#
_cell.length_a   1.000
_cell.length_b   1.000
_cell.length_c   1.000
_cell.angle_alpha   90.00
_cell.angle_beta   90.00
_cell.angle_gamma   90.00
#
_symmetry.space_group_name_H-M   'P 1'
#
loop_
_entity.id
_entity.type
_entity.pdbx_description
1 polymer ?
#
loop_
_entity_poly.entity_id
_entity_poly.type
_entity_poly.pdbx_seq_one_letter_code
_entity_poly.pdbx_strand_id
1 'polypeptide(L)'
;MKNNCAEVVELRYYCTIKVHRLMCLELKKFIDRISEILPAIESARPRCTSGIQALCTLKIAMDKAKLLIQHCSESSKLFLAITTERIVSRCEKIQKTLVVSLSQIQNMVPLLLAGKVVFPSMPQYQSPPQSTFPGKRC
;
A
#
# COMPACT_ATOMS: atom_id res chain seq x y z
N MET A 1 15.28 -5.38 39.43
CA MET A 1 14.54 -4.48 38.51
C MET A 1 14.82 -4.97 37.10
N LYS A 2 13.86 -5.68 36.47
CA LYS A 2 14.06 -6.38 35.18
C LYS A 2 13.59 -5.52 34.00
N ASN A 3 14.28 -5.70 32.89
CA ASN A 3 14.35 -4.89 31.66
C ASN A 3 13.06 -4.80 30.82
N ASN A 4 11.97 -4.26 31.37
CA ASN A 4 10.71 -4.13 30.62
C ASN A 4 10.79 -3.14 29.43
N CYS A 5 11.72 -2.19 29.44
CA CYS A 5 11.81 -1.17 28.38
C CYS A 5 12.49 -1.70 27.10
N ALA A 6 13.55 -2.50 27.25
CA ALA A 6 14.28 -3.06 26.10
C ALA A 6 13.44 -4.09 25.34
N GLU A 7 12.72 -4.95 26.07
CA GLU A 7 11.87 -6.00 25.49
C GLU A 7 10.69 -5.41 24.72
N VAL A 8 10.02 -4.38 25.26
CA VAL A 8 8.88 -3.71 24.60
C VAL A 8 9.32 -2.97 23.33
N VAL A 9 10.52 -2.38 23.33
CA VAL A 9 11.08 -1.68 22.16
C VAL A 9 11.46 -2.68 21.07
N GLU A 10 12.06 -3.81 21.43
CA GLU A 10 12.46 -4.87 20.49
C GLU A 10 11.24 -5.56 19.85
N LEU A 11 10.20 -5.81 20.64
CA LEU A 11 8.94 -6.39 20.18
C LEU A 11 8.19 -5.43 19.25
N ARG A 12 8.12 -4.13 19.58
CA ARG A 12 7.56 -3.09 18.69
C ARG A 12 8.34 -2.98 17.38
N TYR A 13 9.66 -2.99 17.45
CA TYR A 13 10.53 -2.93 16.27
C TYR A 13 10.31 -4.12 15.33
N TYR A 14 10.22 -5.32 15.89
CA TYR A 14 9.96 -6.54 15.13
C TYR A 14 8.56 -6.57 14.49
N CYS A 15 7.52 -6.15 15.22
CA CYS A 15 6.16 -6.01 14.70
C CYS A 15 6.10 -5.03 13.53
N THR A 16 6.75 -3.87 13.65
CA THR A 16 6.79 -2.84 12.61
C THR A 16 7.43 -3.34 11.32
N ILE A 17 8.59 -4.01 11.41
CA ILE A 17 9.25 -4.60 10.23
C ILE A 17 8.37 -5.66 9.56
N LYS A 18 7.67 -6.47 10.36
CA LYS A 18 6.71 -7.44 9.84
C LYS A 18 5.56 -6.78 9.09
N VAL A 19 4.97 -5.71 9.65
CA VAL A 19 3.88 -4.95 9.00
C VAL A 19 4.36 -4.35 7.67
N HIS A 20 5.53 -3.71 7.64
CA HIS A 20 6.12 -3.18 6.39
C HIS A 20 6.29 -4.24 5.31
N ARG A 21 6.85 -5.39 5.69
CA ARG A 21 7.08 -6.49 4.76
C ARG A 21 5.77 -7.03 4.20
N LEU A 22 4.75 -7.21 5.04
CA LEU A 22 3.44 -7.68 4.62
C LEU A 22 2.77 -6.67 3.66
N MET A 23 2.79 -5.38 4.00
CA MET A 23 2.23 -4.33 3.15
C MET A 23 2.91 -4.24 1.78
N CYS A 24 4.24 -4.27 1.74
CA CYS A 24 4.98 -4.25 0.47
C CYS A 24 4.68 -5.48 -0.38
N LEU A 25 4.49 -6.65 0.26
CA LEU A 25 4.18 -7.90 -0.41
C LEU A 25 2.74 -7.90 -0.97
N GLU A 26 1.77 -7.36 -0.23
CA GLU A 26 0.41 -7.16 -0.72
C GLU A 26 0.36 -6.16 -1.88
N LEU A 27 1.08 -5.03 -1.75
CA LEU A 27 1.18 -4.06 -2.83
C LEU A 27 1.82 -4.68 -4.08
N LYS A 28 2.86 -5.51 -3.91
CA LYS A 28 3.47 -6.26 -5.02
C LYS A 28 2.48 -7.19 -5.71
N LYS A 29 1.76 -8.02 -4.95
CA LYS A 29 0.71 -8.91 -5.49
C LYS A 29 -0.34 -8.13 -6.28
N PHE A 30 -0.68 -6.94 -5.81
CA PHE A 30 -1.64 -6.07 -6.48
C PHE A 30 -1.09 -5.54 -7.81
N ILE A 31 0.15 -5.06 -7.83
CA ILE A 31 0.85 -4.64 -9.07
C ILE A 31 0.96 -5.80 -10.05
N ASP A 32 1.30 -7.01 -9.57
CA ASP A 32 1.47 -8.19 -10.43
C ASP A 32 0.13 -8.53 -11.13
N ARG A 33 -0.99 -8.55 -10.38
CA ARG A 33 -2.33 -8.73 -10.96
C ARG A 33 -2.71 -7.65 -11.96
N ILE A 34 -2.38 -6.38 -11.68
CA ILE A 34 -2.64 -5.28 -12.62
C ILE A 34 -1.80 -5.46 -13.89
N SER A 35 -0.56 -5.89 -13.74
CA SER A 35 0.35 -6.13 -14.87
C SER A 35 -0.17 -7.23 -15.79
N GLU A 36 -0.89 -8.23 -15.28
CA GLU A 36 -1.54 -9.27 -16.09
C GLU A 36 -2.71 -8.74 -16.93
N ILE A 37 -3.48 -7.78 -16.40
CA ILE A 37 -4.65 -7.21 -17.10
C ILE A 37 -4.30 -6.00 -17.98
N LEU A 38 -3.15 -5.36 -17.74
CA LEU A 38 -2.72 -4.15 -18.46
C LEU A 38 -2.70 -4.34 -19.98
N PRO A 39 -2.15 -5.45 -20.55
CA PRO A 39 -2.12 -5.64 -22.00
C PRO A 39 -3.52 -5.75 -22.61
N ALA A 40 -4.48 -6.35 -21.88
CA ALA A 40 -5.87 -6.43 -22.33
C ALA A 40 -6.53 -5.05 -22.34
N ILE A 41 -6.28 -4.22 -21.31
CA ILE A 41 -6.75 -2.83 -21.25
C ILE A 41 -6.15 -1.99 -22.39
N GLU A 42 -4.86 -2.16 -22.67
CA GLU A 42 -4.17 -1.46 -23.77
C GLU A 42 -4.70 -1.90 -25.14
N SER A 43 -4.98 -3.18 -25.32
CA SER A 43 -5.58 -3.74 -26.54
C SER A 43 -6.99 -3.22 -26.78
N ALA A 44 -7.79 -3.03 -25.72
CA ALA A 44 -9.11 -2.38 -25.80
C ALA A 44 -9.03 -0.90 -26.20
N ARG A 45 -7.84 -0.29 -26.10
CA ARG A 45 -7.48 1.04 -26.60
C ARG A 45 -8.55 2.09 -26.26
N PRO A 46 -8.64 2.55 -24.99
CA PRO A 46 -9.66 3.50 -24.56
C PRO A 46 -9.60 4.75 -25.46
N ARG A 47 -10.59 4.91 -26.35
CA ARG A 47 -10.65 6.02 -27.32
C ARG A 47 -11.12 7.34 -26.70
N CYS A 48 -11.52 7.29 -25.43
CA CYS A 48 -11.99 8.44 -24.66
C CYS A 48 -10.80 9.12 -23.95
N THR A 49 -10.74 10.44 -23.97
CA THR A 49 -9.72 11.24 -23.28
C THR A 49 -9.64 10.92 -21.78
N SER A 50 -10.79 10.71 -21.15
CA SER A 50 -10.92 10.26 -19.76
C SER A 50 -10.31 8.87 -19.52
N GLY A 51 -10.51 7.93 -20.45
CA GLY A 51 -9.94 6.58 -20.37
C GLY A 51 -8.42 6.57 -20.56
N ILE A 52 -7.89 7.41 -21.45
CA ILE A 52 -6.44 7.61 -21.62
C ILE A 52 -5.84 8.20 -20.33
N GLN A 53 -6.49 9.19 -19.73
CA GLN A 53 -6.04 9.81 -18.48
C GLN A 53 -6.08 8.83 -17.30
N ALA A 54 -7.12 8.00 -17.20
CA ALA A 54 -7.22 6.96 -16.18
C ALA A 54 -6.12 5.90 -16.36
N LEU A 55 -5.83 5.48 -17.59
CA LEU A 55 -4.75 4.54 -17.89
C LEU A 55 -3.37 5.12 -17.57
N CYS A 56 -3.15 6.41 -17.87
CA CYS A 56 -1.92 7.10 -17.52
C CYS A 56 -1.75 7.19 -16.00
N THR A 57 -2.83 7.52 -15.28
CA THR A 57 -2.85 7.57 -13.81
C THR A 57 -2.55 6.19 -13.21
N LEU A 58 -3.11 5.12 -13.78
CA LEU A 58 -2.85 3.74 -13.37
C LEU A 58 -1.36 3.40 -13.50
N LYS A 59 -0.76 3.66 -14.67
CA LYS A 59 0.67 3.41 -14.92
C LYS A 59 1.57 4.19 -13.95
N ILE A 60 1.32 5.47 -13.77
CA ILE A 60 2.09 6.32 -12.84
C ILE A 60 1.98 5.79 -11.41
N ALA A 61 0.79 5.37 -10.99
CA ALA A 61 0.59 4.79 -9.66
C ALA A 61 1.32 3.45 -9.50
N MET A 62 1.36 2.60 -10.54
CA MET A 62 2.15 1.37 -10.53
C MET A 62 3.65 1.64 -10.40
N ASP A 63 4.18 2.61 -11.13
CA ASP A 63 5.61 2.95 -11.05
C ASP A 63 5.97 3.52 -9.67
N LYS A 64 5.12 4.39 -9.11
CA LYS A 64 5.26 4.86 -7.72
C LYS A 64 5.23 3.72 -6.71
N ALA A 65 4.41 2.70 -6.94
CA ALA A 65 4.31 1.52 -6.10
C ALA A 65 5.59 0.67 -6.16
N LYS A 66 6.12 0.42 -7.36
CA LYS A 66 7.39 -0.30 -7.58
C LYS A 66 8.55 0.41 -6.91
N LEU A 67 8.67 1.73 -7.10
CA LEU A 67 9.71 2.55 -6.45
C LEU A 67 9.60 2.50 -4.91
N LEU A 68 8.38 2.51 -4.37
CA LEU A 68 8.19 2.41 -2.92
C LEU A 68 8.64 1.03 -2.39
N ILE A 69 8.27 -0.05 -3.08
CA ILE A 69 8.69 -1.40 -2.70
C ILE A 69 10.21 -1.54 -2.74
N GLN A 70 10.85 -1.06 -3.81
CA GLN A 70 12.30 -1.08 -3.95
C GLN A 70 12.98 -0.28 -2.82
N HIS A 71 12.50 0.94 -2.56
CA HIS A 71 12.99 1.77 -1.47
C HIS A 71 12.86 1.05 -0.13
N CYS A 72 11.74 0.37 0.13
CA CYS A 72 11.55 -0.38 1.37
C CYS A 72 12.46 -1.61 1.47
N SER A 73 12.83 -2.25 0.35
CA SER A 73 13.76 -3.38 0.35
C SER A 73 15.23 -2.97 0.56
N GLU A 74 15.61 -1.78 0.10
CA GLU A 74 16.98 -1.25 0.20
C GLU A 74 17.20 -0.42 1.48
N SER A 75 16.12 0.02 2.14
CA SER A 75 16.20 0.83 3.37
C SER A 75 16.70 0.05 4.58
N SER A 76 17.43 0.74 5.46
CA SER A 76 17.83 0.17 6.74
C SER A 76 16.61 -0.11 7.64
N LYS A 77 16.70 -1.16 8.46
CA LYS A 77 15.63 -1.54 9.38
C LYS A 77 15.25 -0.42 10.36
N LEU A 78 16.23 0.40 10.77
CA LEU A 78 16.02 1.55 11.65
C LEU A 78 15.25 2.67 10.93
N PHE A 79 15.61 2.95 9.66
CA PHE A 79 14.87 3.91 8.85
C PHE A 79 13.40 3.49 8.68
N LEU A 80 13.16 2.21 8.37
CA LEU A 80 11.80 1.67 8.23
C LEU A 80 11.00 1.78 9.52
N ALA A 81 11.60 1.49 10.68
CA ALA A 81 10.94 1.60 11.97
C ALA A 81 10.51 3.05 12.29
N ILE A 82 11.38 4.02 12.01
CA ILE A 82 11.11 5.45 12.27
C ILE A 82 10.10 6.02 11.26
N THR A 83 10.12 5.56 10.01
CA THR A 83 9.27 6.11 8.93
C THR A 83 7.98 5.32 8.70
N THR A 84 7.61 4.46 9.63
CA THR A 84 6.49 3.52 9.50
C THR A 84 5.21 4.14 9.02
N GLU A 85 4.70 5.13 9.74
CA GLU A 85 3.43 5.79 9.41
C GLU A 85 3.47 6.49 8.04
N ARG A 86 4.64 7.02 7.64
CA ARG A 86 4.82 7.66 6.34
C ARG A 86 4.77 6.65 5.19
N ILE A 87 5.37 5.47 5.36
CA ILE A 87 5.34 4.42 4.35
C ILE A 87 3.95 3.81 4.26
N VAL A 88 3.30 3.53 5.40
CA VAL A 88 1.93 3.00 5.47
C VAL A 88 0.98 3.93 4.72
N SER A 89 0.97 5.22 5.06
CA SER A 89 0.10 6.21 4.40
C SER A 89 0.40 6.37 2.91
N ARG A 90 1.66 6.21 2.48
CA ARG A 90 2.03 6.23 1.06
C ARG A 90 1.52 4.98 0.32
N CYS A 91 1.64 3.79 0.92
CA CYS A 91 1.08 2.55 0.39
C CYS A 91 -0.45 2.66 0.20
N GLU A 92 -1.17 3.16 1.21
CA GLU A 92 -2.63 3.33 1.13
C GLU A 92 -3.04 4.31 0.03
N LYS A 93 -2.35 5.45 -0.09
CA LYS A 93 -2.64 6.43 -1.15
C LYS A 93 -2.43 5.83 -2.55
N ILE A 94 -1.36 5.07 -2.73
CA ILE A 94 -1.07 4.38 -3.98
C ILE A 94 -2.16 3.35 -4.27
N GLN A 95 -2.53 2.51 -3.30
CA GLN A 95 -3.61 1.53 -3.49
C GLN A 95 -4.94 2.18 -3.84
N LYS A 96 -5.35 3.24 -3.11
CA LYS A 96 -6.57 4.00 -3.42
C LYS A 96 -6.55 4.52 -4.86
N THR A 97 -5.41 5.05 -5.29
CA THR A 97 -5.24 5.56 -6.66
C THR A 97 -5.36 4.44 -7.70
N LEU A 98 -4.73 3.28 -7.45
CA LEU A 98 -4.83 2.11 -8.33
C LEU A 98 -6.27 1.59 -8.42
N VAL A 99 -6.98 1.48 -7.29
CA VAL A 99 -8.37 1.01 -7.26
C VAL A 99 -9.30 1.98 -8.01
N VAL A 100 -9.18 3.29 -7.78
CA VAL A 100 -10.02 4.30 -8.45
C VAL A 100 -9.75 4.35 -9.95
N SER A 101 -8.48 4.32 -10.37
CA SER A 101 -8.15 4.33 -11.80
C SER A 101 -8.60 3.05 -12.51
N LEU A 102 -8.48 1.89 -11.86
CA LEU A 102 -9.03 0.64 -12.39
C LEU A 102 -10.55 0.65 -12.51
N SER A 103 -11.27 1.15 -11.50
CA SER A 103 -12.74 1.20 -11.56
C SER A 103 -13.23 2.15 -12.66
N GLN A 104 -12.54 3.28 -12.86
CA GLN A 104 -12.80 4.18 -13.99
C GLN A 104 -12.59 3.50 -15.34
N ILE A 105 -11.51 2.73 -15.49
CA ILE A 105 -11.25 1.97 -16.72
C ILE A 105 -12.30 0.86 -16.92
N GLN A 106 -12.67 0.15 -15.85
CA GLN A 106 -13.67 -0.94 -15.90
C GLN A 106 -15.05 -0.43 -16.31
N ASN A 107 -15.48 0.72 -15.79
CA ASN A 107 -16.75 1.32 -16.16
C ASN A 107 -16.76 1.81 -17.63
N MET A 108 -15.59 2.12 -18.20
CA MET A 108 -15.43 2.58 -19.58
C MET A 108 -15.20 1.44 -20.58
N VAL A 109 -14.65 0.31 -20.11
CA VAL A 109 -14.42 -0.91 -20.90
C VAL A 109 -15.16 -2.05 -20.19
N PRO A 110 -16.49 -2.18 -20.38
CA PRO A 110 -17.31 -3.17 -19.67
C PRO A 110 -16.88 -4.62 -19.91
N LEU A 111 -16.08 -4.88 -20.95
CA LEU A 111 -15.84 -6.23 -21.48
C LEU A 111 -14.74 -7.05 -20.78
N LEU A 112 -13.88 -6.50 -19.91
CA LEU A 112 -12.62 -7.17 -19.57
C LEU A 112 -12.41 -7.65 -18.12
N LEU A 113 -13.25 -7.29 -17.15
CA LEU A 113 -12.88 -7.43 -15.72
C LEU A 113 -13.90 -8.15 -14.82
N ALA A 114 -14.91 -8.83 -15.37
CA ALA A 114 -15.98 -9.44 -14.58
C ALA A 114 -15.56 -10.66 -13.72
N GLY A 115 -14.31 -11.14 -13.79
CA GLY A 115 -13.95 -12.46 -13.24
C GLY A 115 -12.72 -12.60 -12.34
N LYS A 116 -11.87 -11.59 -12.13
CA LYS A 116 -10.52 -11.86 -11.54
C LYS A 116 -10.00 -10.95 -10.43
N VAL A 117 -10.68 -9.85 -10.07
CA VAL A 117 -10.13 -8.92 -9.06
C VAL A 117 -10.96 -8.97 -7.78
N VAL A 118 -10.73 -10.00 -6.96
CA VAL A 118 -11.07 -9.93 -5.53
C VAL A 118 -10.02 -9.04 -4.86
N PHE A 119 -10.45 -7.83 -4.48
CA PHE A 119 -9.64 -6.89 -3.70
C PHE A 119 -9.52 -7.43 -2.26
N PRO A 120 -8.32 -7.77 -1.77
CA PRO A 120 -8.16 -8.12 -0.37
C PRO A 120 -8.33 -6.86 0.48
N SER A 121 -9.20 -6.94 1.49
CA SER A 121 -9.28 -5.96 2.57
C SER A 121 -7.95 -5.95 3.34
N MET A 122 -7.29 -4.79 3.40
CA MET A 122 -6.08 -4.59 4.19
C MET A 122 -6.38 -4.81 5.70
N PRO A 123 -5.45 -5.41 6.47
CA PRO A 123 -5.55 -5.40 7.91
C PRO A 123 -5.46 -3.95 8.42
N GLN A 124 -6.51 -3.49 9.11
CA GLN A 124 -6.53 -2.18 9.75
C GLN A 124 -5.41 -2.10 10.79
N TYR A 125 -4.47 -1.18 10.62
CA TYR A 125 -3.51 -0.84 11.67
C TYR A 125 -4.23 -0.01 12.73
N GLN A 126 -4.75 -0.65 13.76
CA GLN A 126 -5.32 0.04 14.92
C GLN A 126 -4.17 0.69 15.69
N SER A 127 -4.14 2.02 15.74
CA SER A 127 -3.21 2.79 16.57
C SER A 127 -3.27 2.27 18.02
N PRO A 128 -2.12 2.01 18.68
CA PRO A 128 -2.15 1.64 20.09
C PRO A 128 -2.78 2.78 20.91
N PRO A 129 -3.56 2.46 21.96
CA PRO A 129 -4.19 3.48 22.80
C PRO A 129 -3.11 4.38 23.38
N GLN A 130 -3.28 5.70 23.19
CA GLN A 130 -2.42 6.67 23.84
C GLN A 130 -2.57 6.49 25.34
N SER A 131 -1.53 6.01 26.00
CA SER A 131 -1.47 5.97 27.45
C SER A 131 -1.47 7.42 27.95
N THR A 132 -2.65 7.88 28.39
CA THR A 132 -2.78 9.08 29.20
C THR A 132 -1.92 8.89 30.44
N PHE A 133 -0.76 9.55 30.48
CA PHE A 133 0.00 9.69 31.71
C PHE A 133 -0.85 10.54 32.67
N PRO A 134 -1.27 10.03 33.83
CA PRO A 134 -1.86 10.89 34.84
C PRO A 134 -0.74 11.79 35.36
N GLY A 135 -0.81 13.06 35.01
CA GLY A 135 -0.01 14.10 35.62
C GLY A 135 -0.24 14.06 37.12
N LYS A 136 0.78 13.61 37.86
CA LYS A 136 0.84 13.82 39.31
C LYS A 136 0.95 15.32 39.52
N ARG A 137 -0.14 15.91 40.02
CA ARG A 137 -0.17 17.25 40.59
C ARG A 137 -0.07 17.07 42.11
N CYS A 138 0.74 17.93 42.73
CA CYS A 138 1.18 18.00 44.13
C CYS A 138 2.44 17.17 44.42
#